data_AF-A0A7I0JQQ6-F1
#
_entry.id   AF-A0A7I0JQQ6-F1
#
_cell.length_a   1.000
_cell.length_b   1.000
_cell.length_c   1.000
_cell.angle_alpha   90.00
_cell.angle_beta   90.00
_cell.angle_gamma   90.00
#
_symmetry.space_group_name_H-M   'P 1'
#
loop_
_entity.id
_entity.type
_entity.pdbx_description
1 polymer ?
#
loop_
_entity_poly.entity_id
_entity_poly.type
_entity_poly.pdbx_seq_one_letter_code
_entity_poly.pdbx_strand_id
1 'polypeptide(L)'
;TAVIDSGTLGLGMTFALLTAVFLLAVFLGQRLARSDRSLAQSAGLLVWSIVPIALAYHVAHYLTALLVDGQYAIAALSDPFARGWNLFGTADMQVEAGIVAGAGSAWWLWNVQA
;
A
#
# COMPACT_ATOMS: atom_id res chain seq x y z
N THR A 1 -20.53 -9.91 11.39
CA THR A 1 -20.12 -8.79 12.25
C THR A 1 -19.14 -9.18 13.35
N ALA A 2 -19.00 -10.46 13.73
CA ALA A 2 -18.16 -10.93 14.84
C ALA A 2 -16.62 -10.69 14.74
N VAL A 3 -16.12 -10.20 13.60
CA VAL A 3 -14.68 -9.91 13.37
C VAL A 3 -14.39 -8.45 13.03
N ILE A 4 -15.43 -7.60 12.93
CA ILE A 4 -15.23 -6.18 12.61
C ILE A 4 -14.51 -5.51 13.77
N ASP A 5 -14.98 -5.70 15.00
CA ASP A 5 -14.41 -5.06 16.18
C ASP A 5 -12.96 -5.51 16.43
N SER A 6 -12.70 -6.82 16.34
CA SER A 6 -11.33 -7.35 16.51
C SER A 6 -10.41 -6.91 15.38
N GLY A 7 -10.91 -6.86 14.14
CA GLY A 7 -10.16 -6.36 12.99
C GLY A 7 -9.80 -4.88 13.11
N THR A 8 -10.77 -4.03 13.48
CA THR A 8 -10.55 -2.59 13.66
C THR A 8 -9.59 -2.30 14.83
N LEU A 9 -9.74 -3.00 15.95
CA LEU A 9 -8.82 -2.89 17.08
C LEU A 9 -7.41 -3.34 16.71
N GLY A 10 -7.28 -4.50 16.05
CA GLY A 10 -5.99 -5.02 15.60
C GLY A 10 -5.29 -4.07 14.63
N LEU A 11 -6.05 -3.47 13.70
CA LEU A 11 -5.53 -2.47 12.77
C LEU A 11 -4.98 -1.24 13.52
N GLY A 12 -5.78 -0.66 14.42
CA GLY A 12 -5.35 0.50 15.22
C GLY A 12 -4.13 0.19 16.10
N MET A 13 -4.11 -0.97 16.75
CA MET A 13 -2.98 -1.42 17.57
C MET A 13 -1.71 -1.59 16.74
N THR A 14 -1.82 -2.11 15.52
CA THR A 14 -0.65 -2.30 14.63
C THR A 14 -0.03 -0.96 14.26
N PHE A 15 -0.84 0.06 13.91
CA PHE A 15 -0.33 1.41 13.65
C PHE A 15 0.35 2.03 14.87
N ALA A 16 -0.26 1.90 16.05
CA ALA A 16 0.32 2.41 17.29
C ALA A 16 1.64 1.71 17.63
N LEU A 17 1.69 0.38 17.50
CA LEU A 17 2.88 -0.42 17.75
C LEU A 17 4.03 -0.06 16.80
N LEU A 18 3.77 0.00 15.48
CA LEU A 18 4.78 0.35 14.50
C LEU A 18 5.31 1.77 14.71
N THR A 19 4.43 2.71 15.05
CA THR A 19 4.81 4.08 15.40
C THR A 19 5.71 4.11 16.64
N ALA A 20 5.35 3.37 17.69
CA ALA A 20 6.14 3.28 18.91
C ALA A 20 7.52 2.65 18.67
N VAL A 21 7.59 1.57 17.89
CA VAL A 21 8.84 0.90 17.50
C VAL A 21 9.73 1.85 16.68
N PHE A 22 9.15 2.56 15.71
CA PHE A 22 9.87 3.56 14.92
C PHE A 22 10.45 4.67 15.80
N LEU A 23 9.63 5.29 16.66
CA LEU A 23 10.08 6.35 17.56
C LEU A 23 11.15 5.86 18.55
N LEU A 24 11.02 4.63 19.05
CA LEU A 24 12.03 4.00 19.90
C LEU A 24 13.36 3.83 19.16
N ALA A 25 13.34 3.37 17.91
CA ALA A 25 14.53 3.24 17.09
C ALA A 25 15.21 4.60 16.84
N VAL A 26 14.42 5.64 16.53
CA VAL A 26 14.94 7.01 16.38
C VAL A 26 15.57 7.50 17.69
N PHE A 27 14.89 7.30 18.82
CA PHE A 27 15.39 7.71 20.14
C PHE A 27 16.71 7.02 20.50
N LEU A 28 16.80 5.70 20.32
CA LEU A 28 18.04 4.94 20.56
C LEU A 28 19.16 5.41 19.63
N GLY A 29 18.85 5.65 18.36
CA GLY A 29 19.79 6.20 17.38
C GLY A 29 20.32 7.58 17.78
N GLN A 30 19.43 8.49 18.23
CA GLN A 30 19.83 9.80 18.74
C GLN A 30 20.73 9.69 19.97
N ARG A 31 20.40 8.78 20.90
CA ARG A 31 21.18 8.58 22.13
C ARG A 31 22.59 8.07 21.82
N LEU A 32 22.72 7.17 20.85
CA LEU A 32 24.00 6.64 20.39
C LEU A 32 24.83 7.67 19.61
N ALA A 33 24.17 8.46 18.76
CA ALA A 33 24.79 9.53 17.98
C ALA A 33 25.11 10.79 18.79
N ARG A 34 24.65 10.89 20.06
CA ARG A 34 24.72 12.10 20.90
C ARG A 34 24.18 13.34 20.15
N SER A 35 23.02 13.20 19.54
CA SER A 35 22.38 14.28 18.79
C SER A 35 21.58 15.21 19.72
N ASP A 36 21.72 16.53 19.53
CA ASP A 36 20.94 17.55 20.25
C ASP A 36 19.60 17.90 19.56
N ARG A 37 19.26 17.21 18.46
CA ARG A 37 18.01 17.45 17.73
C ARG A 37 16.81 16.92 18.51
N SER A 38 15.69 17.61 18.40
CA SER A 38 14.43 17.08 18.97
C SER A 38 14.04 15.76 18.29
N LEU A 39 13.39 14.86 19.05
CA LEU A 39 12.93 13.57 18.52
C LEU A 39 12.01 13.75 17.30
N ALA A 40 11.13 14.75 17.34
CA ALA A 40 10.21 15.07 16.25
C ALA A 40 10.94 15.46 14.95
N GLN A 41 12.02 16.24 15.03
CA GLN A 41 12.82 16.61 13.85
C GLN A 41 13.52 15.39 13.24
N SER A 42 14.15 14.55 14.06
CA SER A 42 14.81 13.33 13.54
C SER A 42 13.81 12.34 12.99
N ALA A 43 12.67 12.13 13.66
CA ALA A 43 11.60 11.26 13.18
C ALA A 43 11.02 11.78 11.85
N GLY A 44 10.78 13.08 11.73
CA GLY A 44 10.27 13.70 10.50
C GLY A 44 11.25 13.61 9.32
N LEU A 45 12.55 13.56 9.56
CA LEU A 45 13.54 13.31 8.51
C LEU A 45 13.62 11.82 8.14
N LEU A 46 13.60 10.94 9.14
CA LEU A 46 13.79 9.50 8.94
C LEU A 46 12.56 8.80 8.38
N VAL A 47 11.35 9.32 8.61
CA VAL A 47 10.11 8.72 8.07
C VAL A 47 10.12 8.65 6.54
N TRP A 48 10.80 9.59 5.87
CA TRP A 48 10.95 9.57 4.42
C TRP A 48 11.71 8.35 3.89
N SER A 49 12.55 7.72 4.72
CA SER A 49 13.21 6.45 4.35
C SER A 49 12.23 5.28 4.21
N ILE A 50 11.07 5.35 4.86
CA ILE A 50 10.05 4.29 4.82
C ILE A 50 9.32 4.29 3.48
N VAL A 51 9.12 5.46 2.87
CA VAL A 51 8.37 5.63 1.62
C VAL A 51 8.89 4.75 0.48
N PRO A 52 10.18 4.78 0.09
CA PRO A 52 10.68 3.93 -0.98
C PRO A 52 10.62 2.44 -0.65
N ILE A 53 10.84 2.06 0.61
CA ILE A 53 10.77 0.66 1.07
C ILE A 53 9.33 0.14 0.93
N ALA A 54 8.36 0.92 1.42
CA ALA A 54 6.96 0.60 1.30
C ALA A 54 6.53 0.50 -0.16
N LEU A 55 6.95 1.44 -1.01
CA LEU A 55 6.62 1.43 -2.43
C LEU A 55 7.14 0.15 -3.13
N ALA A 56 8.41 -0.19 -2.93
CA ALA A 56 8.99 -1.42 -3.47
C ALA A 56 8.26 -2.68 -2.98
N TYR A 57 7.93 -2.74 -1.69
CA TYR A 57 7.16 -3.85 -1.12
C TYR A 57 5.78 -3.99 -1.78
N HIS A 58 5.07 -2.88 -2.01
CA HIS A 58 3.76 -2.90 -2.65
C HIS A 58 3.84 -3.40 -4.09
N VAL A 59 4.84 -2.95 -4.87
CA VAL A 59 5.04 -3.45 -6.23
C VAL A 59 5.35 -4.95 -6.19
N ALA A 60 6.30 -5.37 -5.35
CA ALA A 60 6.72 -6.77 -5.26
C ALA A 60 5.57 -7.72 -4.88
N HIS A 61 4.63 -7.30 -4.03
CA HIS A 61 3.60 -8.20 -3.48
C HIS A 61 2.20 -7.98 -4.04
N TYR A 62 1.87 -6.78 -4.53
CA TYR A 62 0.51 -6.40 -4.90
C TYR A 62 0.36 -5.97 -6.37
N LEU A 63 1.41 -6.08 -7.20
CA LEU A 63 1.32 -5.71 -8.62
C LEU A 63 0.22 -6.47 -9.36
N THR A 64 0.09 -7.79 -9.14
CA THR A 64 -0.99 -8.60 -9.73
C THR A 64 -2.37 -8.08 -9.34
N ALA A 65 -2.58 -7.83 -8.05
CA ALA A 65 -3.84 -7.27 -7.53
C ALA A 65 -4.10 -5.89 -8.14
N LEU A 66 -3.09 -5.02 -8.18
CA LEU A 66 -3.19 -3.69 -8.79
C LEU A 66 -3.60 -3.75 -10.27
N LEU A 67 -3.06 -4.69 -11.04
CA LEU A 67 -3.39 -4.83 -12.47
C LEU A 67 -4.82 -5.31 -12.71
N VAL A 68 -5.37 -6.17 -11.84
CA VAL A 68 -6.73 -6.71 -11.98
C VAL A 68 -7.74 -5.80 -11.30
N ASP A 69 -7.53 -5.49 -10.02
CA ASP A 69 -8.40 -4.63 -9.23
C ASP A 69 -8.39 -3.18 -9.74
N GLY A 70 -7.29 -2.74 -10.35
CA GLY A 70 -7.22 -1.45 -11.04
C GLY A 70 -8.20 -1.34 -12.21
N GLN A 71 -8.45 -2.45 -12.94
CA GLN A 71 -9.46 -2.46 -14.00
C GLN A 71 -10.87 -2.29 -13.42
N TYR A 72 -11.17 -3.00 -12.32
CA TYR A 72 -12.43 -2.82 -11.58
C TYR A 72 -12.57 -1.39 -11.05
N ALA A 73 -11.50 -0.81 -10.51
CA ALA A 73 -11.51 0.56 -10.02
C ALA A 73 -11.80 1.58 -11.13
N ILE A 74 -11.22 1.40 -12.33
CA ILE A 74 -11.49 2.24 -13.50
C ILE A 74 -12.94 2.11 -13.97
N ALA A 75 -13.52 0.91 -13.97
CA ALA A 75 -14.93 0.73 -14.30
C ALA A 75 -15.84 1.40 -13.25
N ALA A 76 -15.55 1.19 -11.96
CA ALA A 76 -16.28 1.79 -10.86
C ALA A 76 -16.17 3.33 -10.83
N LEU A 77 -15.06 3.91 -11.30
CA LEU A 77 -14.93 5.37 -11.42
C LEU A 77 -15.89 5.97 -12.46
N SER A 78 -16.27 5.21 -13.49
CA SER A 78 -17.26 5.65 -14.49
C SER A 78 -18.69 5.59 -13.97
N ASP A 79 -19.00 4.67 -13.05
CA ASP A 79 -20.31 4.55 -12.38
C ASP A 79 -20.20 4.27 -10.87
N PRO A 80 -19.76 5.25 -10.04
CA PRO A 80 -19.40 5.02 -8.65
C PRO A 80 -20.60 4.66 -7.75
N PHE A 81 -21.82 4.94 -8.20
CA PHE A 81 -23.05 4.69 -7.46
C PHE A 81 -23.97 3.67 -8.13
N ALA A 82 -23.48 2.98 -9.17
CA ALA A 82 -24.28 2.04 -9.96
C ALA A 82 -25.60 2.65 -10.47
N ARG A 83 -25.55 3.92 -10.91
CA ARG A 83 -26.72 4.67 -11.42
C ARG A 83 -26.84 4.61 -12.94
N GLY A 84 -26.01 3.82 -13.62
CA GLY A 84 -25.91 3.75 -15.07
C GLY A 84 -25.16 4.95 -15.67
N TRP A 85 -24.34 5.64 -14.87
CA TRP A 85 -23.48 6.70 -15.39
C TRP A 85 -22.34 6.09 -16.20
N ASN A 86 -21.80 6.85 -17.16
CA ASN A 86 -20.61 6.44 -17.89
C ASN A 86 -19.68 7.63 -18.08
N LEU A 87 -19.17 8.15 -16.95
CA LEU A 87 -18.46 9.43 -16.91
C LEU A 87 -17.19 9.44 -17.78
N PHE A 88 -16.51 8.29 -17.91
CA PHE A 88 -15.27 8.16 -18.69
C PHE A 88 -15.38 7.15 -19.84
N GLY A 89 -16.58 6.63 -20.13
CA GLY A 89 -16.77 5.62 -21.17
C GLY A 89 -16.42 4.19 -20.76
N THR A 90 -15.99 3.96 -19.51
CA THR A 90 -15.43 2.67 -19.03
C THR A 90 -16.38 1.86 -18.14
N ALA A 91 -17.64 2.28 -17.95
CA ALA A 91 -18.57 1.60 -17.03
C ALA A 91 -18.79 0.10 -17.37
N ASP A 92 -18.82 -0.23 -18.67
CA ASP A 92 -19.03 -1.60 -19.16
C ASP A 92 -17.72 -2.34 -19.52
N MET A 93 -16.58 -1.83 -19.05
CA MET A 93 -15.27 -2.41 -19.35
C MET A 93 -15.16 -3.82 -18.77
N GLN A 94 -14.87 -4.80 -19.62
CA GLN A 94 -14.66 -6.18 -19.20
C GLN A 94 -13.28 -6.30 -18.53
N VAL A 95 -13.23 -6.95 -17.37
CA VAL A 95 -11.97 -7.17 -16.67
C VAL A 95 -11.22 -8.35 -17.27
N GLU A 96 -10.02 -8.09 -17.74
CA GLU A 96 -9.12 -9.08 -18.32
C GLU A 96 -8.18 -9.62 -17.25
N ALA A 97 -8.66 -10.59 -16.46
CA ALA A 97 -7.82 -11.33 -15.52
C ALA A 97 -6.71 -12.15 -16.23
N GLY A 98 -6.84 -12.34 -17.55
CA GLY A 98 -5.83 -12.96 -18.40
C GLY A 98 -4.49 -12.24 -18.41
N ILE A 99 -4.45 -10.95 -18.06
CA ILE A 99 -3.21 -10.16 -18.02
C ILE A 99 -2.16 -10.74 -17.06
N VAL A 100 -2.61 -11.42 -15.99
CA VAL A 100 -1.73 -12.07 -15.01
C VAL A 100 -1.62 -13.58 -15.17
N ALA A 101 -2.28 -14.16 -16.18
CA ALA A 101 -2.32 -15.59 -16.42
C ALA A 101 -1.38 -16.02 -17.55
N GLY A 102 -0.65 -17.12 -17.34
CA GLY A 102 0.22 -17.72 -18.35
C GLY A 102 1.71 -17.45 -18.14
N ALA A 103 2.55 -18.25 -18.80
CA ALA A 103 3.99 -18.27 -18.58
C ALA A 103 4.68 -16.95 -18.94
N GLY A 104 4.24 -16.27 -20.00
CA GLY A 104 4.80 -14.97 -20.41
C GLY A 104 4.52 -13.86 -19.39
N SER A 105 3.29 -13.76 -18.92
CA SER A 105 2.92 -12.80 -17.87
C SER A 105 3.64 -13.09 -16.56
N ALA A 106 3.74 -14.37 -16.16
CA ALA A 106 4.49 -14.76 -14.97
C ALA A 106 5.98 -14.37 -15.06
N TRP A 107 6.60 -14.56 -16.22
CA TRP A 107 7.99 -14.15 -16.43
C TRP A 107 8.18 -12.65 -16.29
N TRP A 108 7.34 -11.83 -16.94
CA TRP A 108 7.44 -10.38 -16.83
C TRP A 108 7.13 -9.87 -15.41
N LEU A 109 6.08 -10.39 -14.78
CA LEU A 109 5.72 -10.04 -13.40
C LEU A 109 6.89 -10.31 -12.45
N TRP A 110 7.50 -11.50 -12.55
CA TRP A 110 8.66 -11.86 -11.73
C TRP A 110 9.83 -10.89 -11.92
N ASN A 111 10.15 -10.51 -13.16
CA ASN A 111 11.27 -9.59 -13.43
C ASN A 111 10.98 -8.14 -13.03
N VAL A 112 9.71 -7.73 -12.98
CA VAL A 112 9.31 -6.38 -12.53
C VAL A 112 9.21 -6.31 -11.01
N GLN A 113 8.89 -7.42 -10.35
CA GLN A 113 8.76 -7.52 -8.90
C GLN A 113 10.08 -7.79 -8.16
N ALA A 114 11.12 -8.22 -8.88
CA ALA A 114 12.47 -8.50 -8.37
C ALA A 114 13.35 -7.24 -8.33
#